data_AF-A0AA95G5V9-F1
#
_entry.id   AF-A0AA95G5V9-F1
#
_cell.length_a   1.000
_cell.length_b   1.000
_cell.length_c   1.000
_cell.angle_alpha   90.00
_cell.angle_beta   90.00
_cell.angle_gamma   90.00
#
_symmetry.space_group_name_H-M   'P 1'
#
loop_
_entity.id
_entity.type
_entity.pdbx_description
1 polymer ?
#
loop_
_entity_poly.entity_id
_entity_poly.type
_entity_poly.pdbx_seq_one_letter_code
_entity_poly.pdbx_strand_id
1 'polypeptide(L)'
;MDIDFIDDDSFQTKKQEADLKQQKKLAKQERLARKKDLLLNIQNLLKNTTTNETYDFDNCLLNAEKYSRGSKKWALSILHLQEPVNLKEIKDKYLLLAQILHPDKNNHINPEAMKYLNDAWQILKKNI
;
A
#
# COMPACT_ATOMS: atom_id res chain seq x y z
N MET A 1 21.30 -9.20 -77.45
CA MET A 1 21.76 -9.58 -76.10
C MET A 1 20.98 -8.69 -75.15
N ASP A 2 19.76 -9.10 -74.85
CA ASP A 2 18.88 -8.38 -73.94
C ASP A 2 19.15 -8.94 -72.56
N ILE A 3 19.83 -8.14 -71.73
CA ILE A 3 20.16 -8.50 -70.36
C ILE A 3 18.90 -8.23 -69.54
N ASP A 4 18.21 -9.29 -69.16
CA ASP A 4 17.09 -9.27 -68.21
C ASP A 4 17.57 -8.74 -66.85
N PHE A 5 17.48 -7.41 -66.68
CA PHE A 5 17.75 -6.68 -65.44
C PHE A 5 16.53 -6.73 -64.50
N ILE A 6 15.94 -7.91 -64.31
CA ILE A 6 14.80 -8.10 -63.41
C ILE A 6 15.22 -9.10 -62.36
N ASP A 7 15.78 -8.63 -61.23
CA ASP A 7 15.36 -9.16 -59.91
C ASP A 7 16.04 -8.53 -58.67
N ASP A 8 17.11 -7.75 -58.76
CA ASP A 8 17.84 -7.34 -57.54
C ASP A 8 17.00 -6.44 -56.59
N ASP A 9 16.22 -5.50 -57.15
CA ASP A 9 15.35 -4.62 -56.37
C ASP A 9 14.18 -5.36 -55.71
N SER A 10 13.64 -6.42 -56.34
CA SER A 10 12.49 -7.17 -55.83
C SER A 10 12.85 -7.96 -54.56
N PHE A 11 14.05 -8.54 -54.53
CA PHE A 11 14.58 -9.25 -53.36
C PHE A 11 14.96 -8.30 -52.22
N GLN A 12 15.56 -7.15 -52.53
CA GLN A 12 15.89 -6.13 -51.53
C GLN A 12 14.63 -5.56 -50.87
N THR A 13 13.57 -5.31 -51.64
CA THR A 13 12.29 -4.80 -51.11
C THR A 13 11.63 -5.83 -50.18
N LYS A 14 11.60 -7.12 -50.57
CA LYS A 14 11.05 -8.19 -49.71
C LYS A 14 11.86 -8.37 -48.42
N LYS A 15 13.18 -8.23 -48.48
CA LYS A 15 14.06 -8.28 -47.32
C LYS A 15 13.79 -7.11 -46.37
N GLN A 16 13.71 -5.89 -46.89
CA GLN A 16 13.36 -4.70 -46.10
C GLN A 16 11.98 -4.82 -45.44
N GLU A 17 10.97 -5.36 -46.13
CA GLU A 17 9.65 -5.60 -45.53
C GLU A 17 9.68 -6.65 -44.41
N ALA A 18 10.45 -7.72 -44.57
CA ALA A 18 10.62 -8.74 -43.55
C ALA A 18 11.31 -8.17 -42.30
N ASP A 19 12.36 -7.37 -42.49
CA ASP A 19 13.10 -6.69 -41.42
C ASP A 19 12.18 -5.70 -40.67
N LEU A 20 11.36 -4.92 -41.40
CA LEU A 20 10.35 -4.03 -40.81
C LEU A 20 9.29 -4.78 -40.00
N LYS A 21 8.82 -5.94 -40.49
CA LYS A 21 7.86 -6.78 -39.76
C LYS A 21 8.50 -7.35 -38.49
N GLN A 22 9.77 -7.75 -38.55
CA GLN A 22 10.50 -8.26 -37.39
C GLN A 22 10.73 -7.17 -36.34
N GLN A 23 11.15 -5.97 -36.76
CA GLN A 23 11.30 -4.82 -35.85
C GLN A 23 9.98 -4.45 -35.17
N LYS A 24 8.87 -4.41 -35.90
CA LYS A 24 7.53 -4.16 -35.32
C LYS A 24 7.12 -5.21 -34.30
N LYS A 25 7.43 -6.49 -34.55
CA LYS A 25 7.17 -7.58 -33.58
C LYS A 25 8.01 -7.42 -32.32
N LEU A 26 9.31 -7.14 -32.46
CA LEU A 26 10.22 -6.91 -31.33
C LEU A 26 9.78 -5.71 -30.49
N ALA A 27 9.47 -4.58 -31.12
CA ALA A 27 8.98 -3.37 -30.43
C ALA A 27 7.67 -3.64 -29.67
N LYS A 28 6.76 -4.46 -30.22
CA LYS A 28 5.53 -4.86 -29.52
C LYS A 28 5.83 -5.74 -28.30
N GLN A 29 6.77 -6.69 -28.42
CA GLN A 29 7.17 -7.55 -27.30
C GLN A 29 7.82 -6.74 -26.19
N GLU A 30 8.74 -5.82 -26.51
CA GLU A 30 9.34 -4.92 -25.52
C GLU A 30 8.30 -4.06 -24.81
N ARG A 31 7.34 -3.49 -25.54
CA ARG A 31 6.26 -2.69 -24.95
C ARG A 31 5.42 -3.51 -23.97
N LEU A 32 5.12 -4.77 -24.31
CA LEU A 32 4.38 -5.67 -23.44
C LEU A 32 5.19 -6.08 -22.20
N ALA A 33 6.50 -6.33 -22.35
CA ALA A 33 7.40 -6.62 -21.24
C ALA A 33 7.46 -5.45 -20.27
N ARG A 34 7.70 -4.22 -20.75
CA ARG A 34 7.70 -3.01 -19.92
C ARG A 34 6.37 -2.81 -19.18
N LYS A 35 5.23 -3.07 -19.85
CA LYS A 35 3.90 -2.97 -19.20
C LYS A 35 3.75 -4.01 -18.09
N LYS A 36 4.24 -5.24 -18.28
CA LYS A 36 4.21 -6.29 -17.26
C LYS A 36 5.06 -5.92 -16.05
N ASP A 37 6.27 -5.40 -16.27
CA ASP A 37 7.16 -4.96 -15.18
C ASP A 37 6.56 -3.79 -14.41
N LEU A 38 5.94 -2.84 -15.11
CA LEU A 38 5.28 -1.70 -14.48
C LEU A 38 4.09 -2.13 -13.62
N LEU A 39 3.27 -3.07 -14.11
CA LEU A 39 2.17 -3.66 -13.32
C LEU A 39 2.69 -4.44 -12.11
N LEU A 40 3.78 -5.19 -12.26
CA LEU A 40 4.41 -5.91 -11.15
C LEU A 40 4.96 -4.94 -10.09
N ASN A 41 5.61 -3.85 -10.53
CA ASN A 41 6.08 -2.80 -9.63
C ASN A 41 4.93 -2.11 -8.90
N ILE A 42 3.84 -1.78 -9.60
CA ILE A 42 2.62 -1.25 -8.95
C ILE A 42 2.08 -2.26 -7.93
N GLN A 43 1.98 -3.54 -8.27
CA GLN A 43 1.53 -4.58 -7.33
C GLN A 43 2.46 -4.74 -6.13
N ASN A 44 3.77 -4.64 -6.31
CA ASN A 44 4.74 -4.71 -5.22
C ASN A 44 4.66 -3.48 -4.33
N LEU A 45 4.52 -2.28 -4.90
CA LEU A 45 4.28 -1.06 -4.15
C LEU A 45 2.98 -1.12 -3.35
N LEU A 46 1.91 -1.64 -3.95
CA LEU A 46 0.62 -1.86 -3.28
C LEU A 46 0.74 -2.91 -2.17
N LYS A 47 1.46 -4.02 -2.39
CA LYS A 47 1.74 -5.02 -1.34
C LYS A 47 2.49 -4.42 -0.16
N ASN A 48 3.45 -3.54 -0.42
CA ASN A 48 4.24 -2.86 0.60
C ASN A 48 3.45 -1.75 1.32
N THR A 49 2.39 -1.20 0.72
CA THR A 49 1.46 -0.27 1.36
C THR A 49 0.28 -0.98 2.04
N THR A 50 0.01 -2.24 1.70
CA THR A 50 -0.89 -3.15 2.44
C THR A 50 -0.16 -3.97 3.51
N THR A 51 0.89 -3.43 4.11
CA THR A 51 0.97 -3.54 5.57
C THR A 51 -0.18 -2.66 6.06
N ASN A 52 -1.39 -3.18 6.31
CA ASN A 52 -1.70 -3.71 7.63
C ASN A 52 -0.51 -3.45 8.56
N GLU A 53 -0.32 -2.18 8.95
CA GLU A 53 0.16 -1.88 10.28
C GLU A 53 -0.79 -2.63 11.20
N THR A 54 -0.47 -3.90 11.47
CA THR A 54 -1.08 -4.66 12.54
C THR A 54 -0.86 -3.79 13.75
N TYR A 55 -1.94 -3.12 14.17
CA TYR A 55 -1.90 -2.28 15.34
C TYR A 55 -1.37 -3.12 16.48
N ASP A 56 -0.16 -2.77 16.92
CA ASP A 56 0.54 -3.48 17.98
C ASP A 56 0.26 -2.77 19.29
N PHE A 57 -0.71 -3.33 20.03
CA PHE A 57 -1.14 -2.77 21.29
C PHE A 57 0.00 -2.66 22.30
N ASP A 58 0.89 -3.66 22.37
CA ASP A 58 1.96 -3.70 23.37
C ASP A 58 2.99 -2.59 23.12
N ASN A 59 3.35 -2.38 21.85
CA ASN A 59 4.21 -1.27 21.46
C ASN A 59 3.54 0.11 21.66
N CYS A 60 2.24 0.22 21.41
CA CYS A 60 1.49 1.45 21.70
C CYS A 60 1.41 1.73 23.19
N LEU A 61 1.23 0.70 24.01
CA LEU A 61 1.20 0.80 25.47
C LEU A 61 2.55 1.25 26.02
N LEU A 62 3.66 0.63 25.58
CA LEU A 62 5.01 0.99 25.99
C LEU A 62 5.36 2.44 25.63
N ASN A 63 4.88 2.93 24.48
CA ASN A 63 5.03 4.33 24.12
C ASN A 63 4.14 5.25 24.97
N ALA A 64 2.93 4.82 25.31
CA ALA A 64 2.02 5.58 26.15
C ALA A 64 2.54 5.72 27.59
N GLU A 65 3.29 4.75 28.12
CA GLU A 65 3.92 4.82 29.46
C GLU A 65 4.91 5.98 29.62
N LYS A 66 5.40 6.57 28.52
CA LYS A 66 6.21 7.79 28.53
C LYS A 66 5.41 9.03 28.96
N TYR A 67 4.09 8.94 28.97
CA TYR A 67 3.17 10.03 29.30
C TYR A 67 2.31 9.66 30.51
N SER A 68 1.87 10.69 31.25
CA SER A 68 0.93 10.45 32.35
C SER A 68 -0.41 9.92 31.83
N ARG A 69 -0.91 8.86 32.44
CA ARG A 69 -2.24 8.31 32.16
C ARG A 69 -3.29 9.39 32.38
N GLY A 70 -4.22 9.53 31.43
CA GLY A 70 -5.22 10.61 31.45
C GLY A 70 -4.85 11.84 30.61
N SER A 71 -3.59 11.97 30.16
CA SER A 71 -3.18 13.07 29.30
C SER A 71 -3.61 12.86 27.84
N LYS A 72 -3.74 13.97 27.09
CA LYS A 72 -4.01 13.92 25.64
C LYS A 72 -2.94 13.13 24.89
N LYS A 73 -1.65 13.33 25.23
CA LYS A 73 -0.50 12.64 24.60
C LYS A 73 -0.52 11.14 24.86
N TRP A 74 -0.90 10.72 26.07
CA TRP A 74 -1.10 9.32 26.40
C TRP A 74 -2.20 8.71 25.50
N ALA A 75 -3.35 9.37 25.39
CA ALA A 75 -4.46 8.87 24.59
C ALA A 75 -4.13 8.81 23.09
N LEU A 76 -3.40 9.81 22.56
CA LEU A 76 -2.90 9.79 21.18
C LEU A 76 -1.95 8.62 20.93
N SER A 77 -1.08 8.32 21.89
CA SER A 77 -0.13 7.20 21.80
C SER A 77 -0.85 5.85 21.76
N ILE A 78 -1.90 5.68 22.58
CA ILE A 78 -2.74 4.47 22.56
C ILE A 78 -3.45 4.30 21.21
N LEU A 79 -4.01 5.37 20.65
CA LEU A 79 -4.68 5.30 19.33
C LEU A 79 -3.71 5.28 18.14
N HIS A 80 -2.40 5.38 18.40
CA HIS A 80 -1.36 5.52 17.39
C HIS A 80 -1.63 6.69 16.44
N LEU A 81 -1.93 7.86 17.00
CA LEU A 81 -2.24 9.09 16.28
C LEU A 81 -1.24 10.21 16.63
N GLN A 82 -1.02 11.13 15.69
CA GLN A 82 -0.15 12.30 15.87
C GLN A 82 -0.92 13.58 15.56
N GLU A 83 -0.70 14.64 16.35
CA GLU A 83 -1.34 15.94 16.09
C GLU A 83 -0.83 16.58 14.77
N PRO A 84 -1.67 17.34 14.06
CA PRO A 84 -3.07 17.68 14.38
C PRO A 84 -4.05 16.56 14.01
N VAL A 85 -5.02 16.29 14.89
CA VAL A 85 -6.08 15.28 14.66
C VAL A 85 -7.47 15.88 14.77
N ASN A 86 -8.37 15.42 13.90
CA ASN A 86 -9.78 15.83 13.92
C ASN A 86 -10.65 14.80 14.64
N LEU A 87 -11.76 15.23 15.24
CA LEU A 87 -12.70 14.32 15.93
C LEU A 87 -13.16 13.14 15.06
N LYS A 88 -13.38 13.40 13.76
CA LYS A 88 -13.76 12.36 12.79
C LYS A 88 -12.68 11.28 12.67
N GLU A 89 -11.43 11.68 12.55
CA GLU A 89 -10.29 10.77 12.41
C GLU A 89 -10.09 9.92 13.66
N ILE A 90 -10.22 10.53 14.85
CA ILE A 90 -10.13 9.80 16.12
C ILE A 90 -11.26 8.76 16.22
N LYS A 91 -12.48 9.14 15.82
CA LYS A 91 -13.63 8.23 15.83
C LYS A 91 -13.42 7.06 14.88
N ASP A 92 -12.97 7.34 13.66
CA ASP A 92 -12.74 6.32 12.64
C ASP A 92 -11.64 5.35 13.09
N LYS A 93 -10.54 5.87 13.66
CA LYS A 93 -9.46 5.05 14.24
C LYS A 93 -9.94 4.21 15.42
N TYR A 94 -10.72 4.80 16.33
CA TYR A 94 -11.31 4.09 17.46
C TYR A 94 -12.18 2.91 17.01
N LEU A 95 -13.07 3.13 16.04
CA LEU A 95 -13.95 2.06 15.53
C LEU A 95 -13.16 0.92 14.90
N LEU A 96 -12.12 1.25 14.15
CA LEU A 96 -11.23 0.26 13.53
C LEU A 96 -10.49 -0.56 14.60
N LEU A 97 -9.89 0.11 15.59
CA LEU A 97 -9.18 -0.55 16.69
C LEU A 97 -10.11 -1.37 17.59
N ALA A 98 -11.34 -0.91 17.80
CA ALA A 98 -12.34 -1.64 18.58
C ALA A 98 -12.69 -2.99 17.92
N GLN A 99 -12.70 -3.06 16.58
CA GLN A 99 -12.91 -4.32 15.86
C GLN A 99 -11.70 -5.26 15.95
N ILE A 100 -10.49 -4.70 16.02
CA ILE A 100 -9.23 -5.46 16.10
C ILE A 100 -8.99 -5.95 17.53
N LEU A 101 -9.22 -5.13 18.55
CA LEU A 101 -8.92 -5.45 19.95
C LEU A 101 -10.13 -6.07 20.68
N HIS A 102 -11.22 -6.37 19.98
CA HIS A 102 -12.41 -6.91 20.62
C HIS A 102 -12.10 -8.27 21.25
N PRO A 103 -12.36 -8.46 22.57
CA PRO A 103 -12.06 -9.70 23.26
C PRO A 103 -12.74 -10.90 22.60
N ASP A 104 -14.02 -10.78 22.21
CA ASP A 104 -14.77 -11.86 21.55
C ASP A 104 -14.12 -12.39 20.26
N LYS A 105 -13.36 -11.55 19.53
CA LYS A 105 -12.70 -11.95 18.29
C LYS A 105 -11.27 -12.41 18.51
N ASN A 106 -10.63 -11.94 19.58
CA ASN A 106 -9.20 -12.13 19.81
C ASN A 106 -8.93 -12.48 21.29
N ASN A 107 -9.26 -13.71 21.67
CA ASN A 107 -8.99 -14.27 23.00
C ASN A 107 -7.49 -14.35 23.36
N HIS A 108 -6.59 -14.15 22.39
CA HIS A 108 -5.14 -14.14 22.60
C HIS A 108 -4.57 -12.73 22.85
N ILE A 109 -5.33 -11.68 22.57
CA ILE A 109 -4.92 -10.29 22.82
C ILE A 109 -5.19 -9.96 24.29
N ASN A 110 -4.37 -9.07 24.87
CA ASN A 110 -4.55 -8.58 26.22
C ASN A 110 -6.02 -8.15 26.45
N PRO A 111 -6.75 -8.78 27.40
CA PRO A 111 -8.17 -8.51 27.63
C PRO A 111 -8.43 -7.06 28.07
N GLU A 112 -7.40 -6.37 28.59
CA GLU A 112 -7.49 -4.97 28.97
C GLU A 112 -7.34 -4.01 27.79
N ALA A 113 -6.90 -4.46 26.61
CA ALA A 113 -6.62 -3.59 25.47
C ALA A 113 -7.82 -2.71 25.08
N MET A 114 -9.03 -3.29 25.11
CA MET A 114 -10.27 -2.56 24.85
C MET A 114 -10.58 -1.50 25.92
N LYS A 115 -10.21 -1.76 27.19
CA LYS A 115 -10.35 -0.79 28.28
C LYS A 115 -9.42 0.41 28.08
N TYR A 116 -8.16 0.17 27.73
CA TYR A 116 -7.20 1.23 27.39
C TYR A 116 -7.67 2.06 26.20
N LEU A 117 -8.19 1.41 25.16
CA LEU A 117 -8.74 2.09 23.99
C LEU A 117 -9.94 2.98 24.35
N ASN A 118 -10.85 2.49 25.20
CA ASN A 118 -12.00 3.25 25.68
C ASN A 118 -11.59 4.46 26.53
N ASP A 119 -10.62 4.30 27.43
CA ASP A 119 -10.07 5.39 28.24
C ASP A 119 -9.49 6.49 27.32
N ALA A 120 -8.70 6.08 26.32
CA ALA A 120 -8.09 7.00 25.36
C ALA A 120 -9.14 7.78 24.56
N TRP A 121 -10.19 7.09 24.09
CA TRP A 121 -11.31 7.74 23.38
C TRP A 121 -12.00 8.80 24.25
N GLN A 122 -12.32 8.48 25.51
CA GLN A 122 -13.00 9.43 26.41
C GLN A 122 -12.16 10.67 26.69
N ILE A 123 -10.84 10.50 26.83
CA ILE A 123 -9.91 11.61 27.02
C ILE A 123 -9.89 12.52 25.79
N LEU A 124 -9.75 11.97 24.59
CA LEU A 124 -9.65 12.77 23.36
C LEU A 124 -10.98 13.45 23.03
N LYS A 125 -12.10 12.78 23.27
CA LYS A 125 -13.44 13.37 23.07
C LYS A 125 -13.69 14.61 23.95
N LYS A 126 -13.08 14.68 25.14
CA LYS A 126 -13.21 15.83 26.06
C LYS A 126 -12.21 16.96 25.77
N ASN A 127 -11.14 16.68 25.06
CA ASN A 127 -9.99 17.59 24.83
C ASN A 127 -9.88 18.08 23.38
N ILE A 128 -10.95 17.93 22.58
CA ILE A 128 -11.10 18.51 21.24
C ILE A 128 -12.04 19.70 21.31
#